data_AF-A0A418DXQ3-F1
#
_entry.id   AF-A0A418DXQ3-F1
#
_cell.length_a   1.000
_cell.length_b   1.000
_cell.length_c   1.000
_cell.angle_alpha   90.00
_cell.angle_beta   90.00
_cell.angle_gamma   90.00
#
_symmetry.space_group_name_H-M   'P 1'
#
loop_
_entity.id
_entity.type
_entity.pdbx_description
1 polymer ?
#
loop_
_entity_poly.entity_id
_entity_poly.type
_entity_poly.pdbx_seq_one_letter_code
_entity_poly.pdbx_strand_id
1 'polypeptide(L)'
;MLNQTSSFLDTAAKAGVSHHPTETKVKKAMEDISTIDSGIRTLIGHVKKSLKCKHLTRADAVRKIQDMWKVRKARKHFKALLRSIYKRMEDPVTGKVLGMYYYYNKQTGEVSWTKPKLLGRHGDIAVESNAKHQARATVKADPPNEIDAAQRIQRMFRCGMARRQMRGMISRVYVKIWDDTRAQFYFYNTSTKTVSWAKPKWVDEDDLMSPRTHQAFLLQEKVDAIRNGPPDAAVQYLQRLIRRRQARRRLQVMLAEVYEMVLDEATGEYFYHNKKTGNVTWTKPPLIQK
;
A
#
# COMPACT_ATOMS: atom_id res chain seq x y z
N MET A 1 -38.87 2.71 -33.96
CA MET A 1 -38.74 1.99 -32.67
C MET A 1 -38.13 2.81 -31.53
N LEU A 2 -38.00 4.15 -31.62
CA LEU A 2 -37.33 4.98 -30.59
C LEU A 2 -38.22 6.06 -29.94
N ASN A 3 -39.50 6.14 -30.30
CA ASN A 3 -40.42 7.15 -29.76
C ASN A 3 -41.30 6.60 -28.62
N GLN A 4 -41.21 5.32 -28.29
CA GLN A 4 -42.04 4.69 -27.25
C GLN A 4 -41.47 4.83 -25.83
N THR A 5 -40.20 5.20 -25.68
CA THR A 5 -39.55 5.25 -24.37
C THR A 5 -39.68 6.61 -23.66
N SER A 6 -40.05 7.68 -24.37
CA SER A 6 -40.29 9.00 -23.76
C SER A 6 -41.70 9.17 -23.21
N SER A 7 -42.70 8.53 -23.85
CA SER A 7 -44.12 8.56 -23.44
C SER A 7 -44.39 7.95 -22.06
N PHE A 8 -43.54 7.05 -21.58
CA PHE A 8 -43.73 6.32 -20.32
C PHE A 8 -43.41 7.16 -19.07
N LEU A 9 -42.70 8.28 -19.22
CA LEU A 9 -42.32 9.15 -18.09
C LEU A 9 -43.48 10.03 -17.59
N ASP A 10 -44.46 10.36 -18.44
CA ASP A 10 -45.61 11.20 -18.08
C ASP A 10 -46.72 10.40 -17.38
N THR A 11 -46.84 9.10 -17.64
CA THR A 11 -47.90 8.25 -17.06
C THR A 11 -47.70 7.99 -15.57
N ALA A 12 -46.46 8.10 -15.07
CA ALA A 12 -46.15 7.86 -13.66
C ALA A 12 -46.57 9.01 -12.73
N ALA A 13 -46.85 10.21 -13.27
CA ALA A 13 -47.13 11.40 -12.46
C ALA A 13 -48.60 11.53 -11.99
N LYS A 14 -49.54 10.71 -12.49
CA LYS A 14 -51.00 10.96 -12.32
C LYS A 14 -51.80 9.94 -11.48
N ALA A 15 -51.21 8.89 -10.91
CA ALA A 15 -52.00 7.83 -10.25
C ALA A 15 -51.95 7.89 -8.72
N GLY A 16 -52.88 8.65 -8.12
CA GLY A 16 -53.19 8.64 -6.69
C GLY A 16 -54.28 7.61 -6.29
N VAL A 17 -53.99 6.89 -5.20
CA VAL A 17 -54.86 6.32 -4.13
C VAL A 17 -55.96 5.27 -4.43
N SER A 18 -55.79 4.04 -3.90
CA SER A 18 -56.77 3.23 -3.12
C SER A 18 -56.09 1.94 -2.62
N HIS A 19 -56.55 1.32 -1.51
CA HIS A 19 -55.77 0.51 -0.55
C HIS A 19 -55.71 -1.04 -0.71
N HIS A 20 -55.98 -1.60 -1.89
CA HIS A 20 -55.52 -2.95 -2.31
C HIS A 20 -54.36 -2.96 -3.38
N PRO A 21 -53.45 -1.95 -3.47
CA PRO A 21 -52.61 -1.74 -4.64
C PRO A 21 -51.14 -2.11 -4.38
N THR A 22 -50.77 -2.48 -3.15
CA THR A 22 -49.36 -2.58 -2.74
C THR A 22 -48.73 -3.81 -3.34
N GLU A 23 -49.42 -4.95 -3.34
CA GLU A 23 -48.90 -6.18 -3.93
C GLU A 23 -48.77 -6.08 -5.47
N THR A 24 -49.75 -5.47 -6.14
CA THR A 24 -49.70 -5.21 -7.59
C THR A 24 -48.66 -4.15 -7.96
N LYS A 25 -48.53 -3.08 -7.16
CA LYS A 25 -47.45 -2.09 -7.32
C LYS A 25 -46.06 -2.70 -7.05
N VAL A 26 -45.96 -3.64 -6.11
CA VAL A 26 -44.73 -4.36 -5.78
C VAL A 26 -44.35 -5.34 -6.90
N LYS A 27 -45.30 -6.14 -7.40
CA LYS A 27 -45.11 -7.01 -8.57
C LYS A 27 -44.68 -6.21 -9.79
N LYS A 28 -45.37 -5.10 -10.08
CA LYS A 28 -45.00 -4.17 -11.16
C LYS A 28 -43.60 -3.58 -10.97
N ALA A 29 -43.24 -3.14 -9.76
CA ALA A 29 -41.90 -2.63 -9.48
C ALA A 29 -40.81 -3.70 -9.65
N MET A 30 -41.09 -4.96 -9.30
CA MET A 30 -40.17 -6.08 -9.50
C MET A 30 -40.03 -6.46 -10.97
N GLU A 31 -41.12 -6.43 -11.74
CA GLU A 31 -41.12 -6.60 -13.19
C GLU A 31 -40.34 -5.48 -13.88
N ASP A 32 -40.54 -4.23 -13.45
CA ASP A 32 -39.80 -3.05 -13.94
C ASP A 32 -38.30 -3.21 -13.66
N ILE A 33 -37.92 -3.71 -12.47
CA ILE A 33 -36.53 -3.98 -12.09
C ILE A 33 -35.92 -5.09 -12.96
N SER A 34 -36.63 -6.19 -13.16
CA SER A 34 -36.18 -7.30 -14.02
C SER A 34 -36.00 -6.85 -15.48
N THR A 35 -36.92 -6.01 -15.97
CA THR A 35 -36.88 -5.43 -17.31
C THR A 35 -35.71 -4.46 -17.48
N ILE A 36 -35.43 -3.64 -16.47
CA ILE A 36 -34.27 -2.73 -16.47
C ILE A 36 -32.95 -3.52 -16.42
N ASP A 37 -32.84 -4.55 -15.57
CA ASP A 37 -31.62 -5.35 -15.46
C ASP A 37 -31.32 -6.13 -16.76
N SER A 38 -32.34 -6.74 -17.37
CA SER A 38 -32.20 -7.43 -18.66
C SER A 38 -31.81 -6.45 -19.77
N GLY A 39 -32.44 -5.27 -19.86
CA GLY A 39 -32.06 -4.23 -20.81
C GLY A 39 -30.61 -3.76 -20.65
N ILE A 40 -30.14 -3.59 -19.41
CA ILE A 40 -28.73 -3.25 -19.11
C ILE A 40 -27.79 -4.37 -19.56
N ARG A 41 -28.14 -5.65 -19.32
CA ARG A 41 -27.32 -6.80 -19.74
C ARG A 41 -27.18 -6.89 -21.24
N THR A 42 -28.28 -6.73 -21.98
CA THR A 42 -28.30 -6.74 -23.44
C THR A 42 -27.41 -5.61 -24.00
N LEU A 43 -27.54 -4.39 -23.46
CA LEU A 43 -26.73 -3.25 -23.87
C LEU A 43 -25.24 -3.46 -23.59
N ILE A 44 -24.88 -4.04 -22.43
CA ILE A 44 -23.49 -4.40 -22.11
C ILE A 44 -22.97 -5.48 -23.06
N GLY A 45 -23.80 -6.45 -23.43
CA GLY A 45 -23.45 -7.49 -24.41
C GLY A 45 -23.06 -6.87 -25.75
N HIS A 46 -23.88 -5.95 -26.26
CA HIS A 46 -23.60 -5.20 -27.49
C HIS A 46 -22.31 -4.38 -27.38
N VAL A 47 -22.11 -3.66 -26.27
CA VAL A 47 -20.88 -2.88 -26.03
C VAL A 47 -19.65 -3.79 -26.01
N LYS A 48 -19.68 -4.92 -25.28
CA LYS A 48 -18.56 -5.88 -25.22
C LYS A 48 -18.21 -6.46 -26.60
N LYS A 49 -19.23 -6.84 -27.39
CA LYS A 49 -19.04 -7.36 -28.75
C LYS A 49 -18.40 -6.29 -29.65
N SER A 50 -18.85 -5.05 -29.53
CA SER A 50 -18.33 -3.91 -30.30
C SER A 50 -16.93 -3.45 -29.86
N LEU A 51 -16.53 -3.67 -28.60
CA LEU A 51 -15.18 -3.38 -28.09
C LEU A 51 -14.11 -4.36 -28.58
N LYS A 52 -14.48 -5.53 -29.11
CA LYS A 52 -13.53 -6.50 -29.70
C LYS A 52 -13.07 -6.12 -31.12
N CYS A 53 -13.73 -5.17 -31.80
CA CYS A 53 -13.30 -4.68 -33.11
C CYS A 53 -12.14 -3.68 -32.98
N LYS A 54 -11.01 -3.96 -33.64
CA LYS A 54 -9.74 -3.21 -33.55
C LYS A 54 -9.75 -1.86 -34.27
N HIS A 55 -10.58 -1.68 -35.30
CA HIS A 55 -10.74 -0.41 -36.02
C HIS A 55 -12.16 0.12 -35.86
N LEU A 56 -12.28 1.33 -35.32
CA LEU A 56 -13.57 1.94 -35.01
C LEU A 56 -13.73 3.23 -35.80
N THR A 57 -14.81 3.34 -36.58
CA THR A 57 -15.14 4.59 -37.27
C THR A 57 -15.56 5.67 -36.25
N ARG A 58 -15.46 6.94 -36.63
CA ARG A 58 -15.88 8.07 -35.77
C ARG A 58 -17.34 7.96 -35.34
N ALA A 59 -18.23 7.55 -36.24
CA ALA A 59 -19.65 7.37 -35.95
C ALA A 59 -19.88 6.26 -34.91
N ASP A 60 -19.14 5.15 -35.01
CA ASP A 60 -19.24 4.05 -34.06
C ASP A 60 -18.64 4.42 -32.69
N ALA A 61 -17.58 5.24 -32.66
CA ALA A 61 -17.02 5.79 -31.42
C ALA A 61 -18.04 6.66 -30.67
N VAL A 62 -18.73 7.56 -31.37
CA VAL A 62 -19.78 8.42 -30.78
C VAL A 62 -20.93 7.56 -30.26
N ARG A 63 -21.39 6.56 -31.03
CA ARG A 63 -22.45 5.63 -30.59
C ARG A 63 -22.04 4.87 -29.32
N LYS A 64 -20.78 4.42 -29.23
CA LYS A 64 -20.25 3.77 -28.02
C LYS A 64 -20.29 4.68 -26.79
N ILE A 65 -19.88 5.95 -26.93
CA ILE A 65 -19.90 6.92 -25.83
C ILE A 65 -21.34 7.12 -25.35
N GLN A 66 -22.29 7.27 -26.29
CA GLN A 66 -23.71 7.42 -25.98
C GLN A 66 -24.28 6.19 -25.28
N ASP A 67 -23.98 4.98 -25.77
CA ASP A 67 -24.45 3.73 -25.16
C ASP A 67 -23.86 3.50 -23.78
N MET A 68 -22.57 3.78 -23.59
CA MET A 68 -21.92 3.74 -22.28
C MET A 68 -22.54 4.75 -21.30
N TRP A 69 -22.90 5.94 -21.77
CA TRP A 69 -23.59 6.93 -20.95
C TRP A 69 -25.01 6.47 -20.57
N LYS A 70 -25.75 5.85 -21.49
CA LYS A 70 -27.07 5.25 -21.22
C LYS A 70 -26.96 4.12 -20.19
N VAL A 71 -25.98 3.21 -20.34
CA VAL A 71 -25.70 2.16 -19.35
C VAL A 71 -25.41 2.78 -17.97
N ARG A 72 -24.57 3.81 -17.91
CA ARG A 72 -24.23 4.49 -16.66
C ARG A 72 -25.48 5.13 -16.02
N LYS A 73 -26.32 5.80 -16.81
CA LYS A 73 -27.58 6.42 -16.34
C LYS A 73 -28.55 5.37 -15.81
N ALA A 74 -28.77 4.28 -16.55
CA ALA A 74 -29.62 3.17 -16.15
C ALA A 74 -29.14 2.49 -14.87
N ARG A 75 -27.82 2.19 -14.76
CA ARG A 75 -27.22 1.64 -13.53
C ARG A 75 -27.37 2.56 -12.33
N LYS A 76 -27.25 3.88 -12.52
CA LYS A 76 -27.45 4.86 -11.45
C LYS A 76 -28.89 4.81 -10.92
N HIS A 77 -29.87 4.80 -11.83
CA HIS A 77 -31.28 4.72 -11.49
C HIS A 77 -31.61 3.38 -10.80
N PHE A 78 -31.15 2.26 -11.36
CA PHE A 78 -31.35 0.92 -10.80
C PHE A 78 -30.78 0.79 -9.38
N LYS A 79 -29.58 1.35 -9.14
CA LYS A 79 -29.02 1.41 -7.78
C LYS A 79 -29.86 2.26 -6.83
N ALA A 80 -30.47 3.34 -7.29
CA ALA A 80 -31.37 4.14 -6.46
C ALA A 80 -32.62 3.35 -6.07
N LEU A 81 -33.21 2.60 -7.01
CA LEU A 81 -34.33 1.68 -6.73
C LEU A 81 -33.94 0.56 -5.75
N LEU A 82 -32.78 -0.08 -5.94
CA LEU A 82 -32.33 -1.11 -5.01
C LEU A 82 -32.11 -0.57 -3.58
N ARG A 83 -31.66 0.68 -3.44
CA ARG A 83 -31.52 1.35 -2.14
C ARG A 83 -32.86 1.72 -1.49
N SER A 84 -33.90 2.00 -2.29
CA SER A 84 -35.23 2.27 -1.72
C SER A 84 -35.88 0.98 -1.21
N ILE A 85 -35.67 -0.13 -1.91
CA ILE A 85 -36.30 -1.43 -1.62
C ILE A 85 -35.57 -2.20 -0.53
N TYR A 86 -34.25 -2.30 -0.58
CA TYR A 86 -33.47 -3.09 0.38
C TYR A 86 -32.88 -2.23 1.50
N LYS A 87 -33.04 -2.66 2.75
CA LYS A 87 -32.30 -2.16 3.92
C LYS A 87 -31.23 -3.18 4.29
N ARG A 88 -30.03 -2.71 4.62
CA ARG A 88 -28.99 -3.57 5.21
C ARG A 88 -29.12 -3.49 6.73
N MET A 89 -29.18 -4.63 7.39
CA MET A 89 -29.34 -4.75 8.85
C MET A 89 -28.16 -5.54 9.41
N GLU A 90 -27.73 -5.19 10.62
CA GLU A 90 -26.74 -5.94 11.40
C GLU A 90 -27.48 -6.98 12.24
N ASP A 91 -26.95 -8.21 12.29
CA ASP A 91 -27.45 -9.21 13.21
C ASP A 91 -27.04 -8.81 14.66
N PRO A 92 -27.98 -8.68 15.61
CA PRO A 92 -27.65 -8.31 16.99
C PRO A 92 -26.71 -9.31 17.69
N VAL A 93 -26.67 -10.57 17.25
CA VAL A 93 -25.82 -11.62 17.85
C VAL A 93 -24.45 -11.67 17.17
N THR A 94 -24.40 -11.57 15.84
CA THR A 94 -23.18 -11.84 15.06
C THR A 94 -22.54 -10.56 14.46
N GLY A 95 -23.31 -9.47 14.39
CA GLY A 95 -22.94 -8.22 13.71
C GLY A 95 -21.80 -7.44 14.39
N LYS A 96 -21.70 -7.49 15.73
CA LYS A 96 -20.62 -6.82 16.48
C LYS A 96 -19.25 -7.49 16.35
N VAL A 97 -19.21 -8.80 16.11
CA VAL A 97 -17.96 -9.59 16.15
C VAL A 97 -17.43 -9.88 14.75
N LEU A 98 -18.30 -10.22 13.79
CA LEU A 98 -17.91 -10.68 12.45
C LEU A 98 -18.29 -9.72 11.33
N GLY A 99 -19.01 -8.63 11.61
CA GLY A 99 -19.46 -7.67 10.60
C GLY A 99 -20.39 -8.32 9.56
N MET A 100 -21.20 -9.28 9.99
CA MET A 100 -22.17 -9.96 9.12
C MET A 100 -23.44 -9.11 8.98
N TYR A 101 -23.89 -8.96 7.73
CA TYR A 101 -25.04 -8.15 7.37
C TYR A 101 -26.03 -8.99 6.56
N TYR A 102 -27.32 -8.82 6.84
CA TYR A 102 -28.40 -9.33 5.99
C TYR A 102 -29.11 -8.18 5.26
N TYR A 103 -29.73 -8.50 4.14
CA TYR A 103 -30.49 -7.57 3.31
C TYR A 103 -31.98 -7.85 3.51
N TYR A 104 -32.66 -6.92 4.17
CA TYR A 104 -34.10 -6.95 4.37
C TYR A 104 -34.79 -6.20 3.24
N ASN A 105 -35.72 -6.87 2.55
CA ASN A 105 -36.57 -6.21 1.56
C ASN A 105 -37.73 -5.50 2.28
N LYS A 106 -37.77 -4.17 2.22
CA LYS A 106 -38.82 -3.35 2.85
C LYS A 106 -40.20 -3.54 2.23
N GLN A 107 -40.27 -4.06 1.01
CA GLN A 107 -41.52 -4.21 0.27
C GLN A 107 -42.15 -5.59 0.41
N THR A 108 -41.33 -6.66 0.47
CA THR A 108 -41.83 -8.04 0.64
C THR A 108 -41.70 -8.56 2.07
N GLY A 109 -40.92 -7.90 2.93
CA GLY A 109 -40.63 -8.37 4.28
C GLY A 109 -39.62 -9.52 4.36
N GLU A 110 -39.09 -9.96 3.21
CA GLU A 110 -38.17 -11.10 3.15
C GLU A 110 -36.75 -10.71 3.53
N VAL A 111 -36.06 -11.66 4.17
CA VAL A 111 -34.65 -11.55 4.55
C VAL A 111 -33.80 -12.37 3.58
N SER A 112 -32.82 -11.73 2.97
CA SER A 112 -31.81 -12.40 2.15
C SER A 112 -30.42 -12.19 2.72
N TRP A 113 -29.69 -13.29 2.88
CA TRP A 113 -28.27 -13.29 3.23
C TRP A 113 -27.38 -13.04 2.02
N THR A 114 -27.94 -13.06 0.81
CA THR A 114 -27.21 -12.85 -0.45
C THR A 114 -27.45 -11.43 -0.97
N LYS A 115 -26.37 -10.70 -1.22
CA LYS A 115 -26.43 -9.33 -1.74
C LYS A 115 -27.09 -9.28 -3.13
N PRO A 116 -28.08 -8.41 -3.37
CA PRO A 116 -28.62 -8.18 -4.70
C PRO A 116 -27.53 -7.79 -5.71
N LYS A 117 -27.52 -8.44 -6.88
CA LYS A 117 -26.58 -8.17 -7.97
C LYS A 117 -26.67 -6.68 -8.38
N LEU A 118 -25.55 -6.07 -8.76
CA LEU A 118 -25.38 -4.62 -9.07
C LEU A 118 -25.34 -3.62 -7.89
N LEU A 119 -25.55 -4.04 -6.65
CA LEU A 119 -25.45 -3.18 -5.45
C LEU A 119 -23.99 -2.81 -5.05
N GLY A 120 -23.01 -3.03 -5.94
CA GLY A 120 -21.62 -2.52 -5.84
C GLY A 120 -20.69 -3.24 -4.85
N ARG A 121 -19.42 -2.83 -4.81
CA ARG A 121 -18.38 -3.33 -3.88
C ARG A 121 -18.35 -2.38 -2.67
N HIS A 122 -18.74 -2.88 -1.49
CA HIS A 122 -18.87 -2.16 -0.20
C HIS A 122 -19.95 -1.05 -0.09
N GLY A 123 -20.81 -1.18 0.93
CA GLY A 123 -21.34 -0.03 1.68
C GLY A 123 -22.46 0.85 1.10
N ASP A 124 -22.92 0.65 -0.13
CA ASP A 124 -23.88 1.57 -0.78
C ASP A 124 -25.31 1.61 -0.19
N ILE A 125 -25.67 0.72 0.73
CA ILE A 125 -26.83 0.89 1.60
C ILE A 125 -26.27 1.36 2.94
N ALA A 126 -26.37 2.66 3.19
CA ALA A 126 -25.93 3.27 4.43
C ALA A 126 -26.52 2.49 5.62
N VAL A 127 -25.65 1.97 6.48
CA VAL A 127 -26.02 1.80 7.89
C VAL A 127 -26.16 3.22 8.43
N GLU A 128 -27.12 3.48 9.30
CA GLU A 128 -27.39 4.82 9.86
C GLU A 128 -26.11 5.51 10.41
N SER A 129 -25.08 4.74 10.77
CA SER A 129 -23.75 5.22 11.17
C SER A 129 -22.93 5.91 10.07
N ASN A 130 -23.02 5.47 8.81
CA ASN A 130 -22.20 5.99 7.69
C ASN A 130 -22.81 7.21 6.97
N ALA A 131 -24.07 7.56 7.25
CA ALA A 131 -24.69 8.77 6.72
C ALA A 131 -23.93 10.04 7.14
N LYS A 132 -23.31 10.05 8.33
CA LYS A 132 -22.49 11.16 8.84
C LYS A 132 -21.22 11.43 8.01
N HIS A 133 -20.59 10.38 7.47
CA HIS A 133 -19.39 10.50 6.63
C HIS A 133 -19.72 10.92 5.19
N GLN A 134 -20.83 10.45 4.63
CA GLN A 134 -21.28 10.86 3.30
C GLN A 134 -21.83 12.29 3.28
N ALA A 135 -22.54 12.71 4.33
CA ALA A 135 -23.03 14.09 4.48
C ALA A 135 -21.87 15.11 4.42
N ARG A 136 -20.73 14.82 5.08
CA ARG A 136 -19.51 15.66 5.01
C ARG A 136 -18.91 15.80 3.62
N ALA A 137 -19.09 14.81 2.74
CA ALA A 137 -18.54 14.83 1.38
C ALA A 137 -19.51 15.47 0.36
N THR A 138 -20.81 15.53 0.67
CA THR A 138 -21.85 16.08 -0.22
C THR A 138 -22.26 17.51 0.09
N VAL A 139 -21.87 18.07 1.24
CA VAL A 139 -21.92 19.53 1.38
C VAL A 139 -20.97 20.08 0.34
N LYS A 140 -21.49 20.76 -0.68
CA LYS A 140 -20.69 21.62 -1.55
C LYS A 140 -20.06 22.66 -0.62
N ALA A 141 -18.88 22.36 -0.11
CA ALA A 141 -18.15 23.31 0.71
C ALA A 141 -17.91 24.53 -0.17
N ASP A 142 -18.26 25.71 0.34
CA ASP A 142 -17.91 26.96 -0.31
C ASP A 142 -16.42 26.95 -0.64
N PRO A 143 -16.01 27.52 -1.79
CA PRO A 143 -14.60 27.57 -2.15
C PRO A 143 -13.82 28.16 -0.96
N PRO A 144 -12.75 27.48 -0.51
CA PRO A 144 -12.07 27.87 0.71
C PRO A 144 -11.56 29.31 0.57
N ASN A 145 -11.83 30.14 1.58
CA ASN A 145 -11.25 31.47 1.70
C ASN A 145 -9.71 31.40 1.60
N GLU A 146 -9.05 32.44 1.11
CA GLU A 146 -7.60 32.46 0.86
C GLU A 146 -6.77 32.00 2.06
N ILE A 147 -7.17 32.40 3.28
CA ILE A 147 -6.52 31.99 4.53
C ILE A 147 -6.69 30.49 4.78
N ASP A 148 -7.88 29.92 4.56
CA ASP A 148 -8.13 28.49 4.71
C ASP A 148 -7.37 27.69 3.64
N ALA A 149 -7.32 28.18 2.40
CA ALA A 149 -6.52 27.60 1.33
C ALA A 149 -5.03 27.59 1.68
N ALA A 150 -4.48 28.71 2.16
CA ALA A 150 -3.08 28.81 2.60
C ALA A 150 -2.79 27.87 3.77
N GLN A 151 -3.66 27.81 4.78
CA GLN A 151 -3.50 26.90 5.91
C GLN A 151 -3.54 25.42 5.48
N ARG A 152 -4.41 25.06 4.52
CA ARG A 152 -4.45 23.71 3.93
C ARG A 152 -3.15 23.37 3.24
N ILE A 153 -2.62 24.29 2.42
CA ILE A 153 -1.32 24.10 1.74
C ILE A 153 -0.20 23.92 2.76
N GLN A 154 -0.14 24.78 3.78
CA GLN A 154 0.85 24.68 4.85
C GLN A 154 0.74 23.35 5.61
N ARG A 155 -0.48 22.90 5.95
CA ARG A 155 -0.70 21.60 6.59
C ARG A 155 -0.23 20.46 5.70
N MET A 156 -0.59 20.47 4.41
CA MET A 156 -0.15 19.47 3.45
C MET A 156 1.39 19.41 3.36
N PHE A 157 2.04 20.57 3.30
CA PHE A 157 3.50 20.67 3.27
C PHE A 157 4.13 20.12 4.55
N ARG A 158 3.67 20.55 5.73
CA ARG A 158 4.16 20.06 7.04
C ARG A 158 3.98 18.55 7.17
N CYS A 159 2.82 18.02 6.77
CA CYS A 159 2.60 16.57 6.74
C CYS A 159 3.52 15.87 5.74
N GLY A 160 3.80 16.46 4.57
CA GLY A 160 4.75 15.94 3.60
C GLY A 160 6.17 15.87 4.15
N MET A 161 6.62 16.93 4.82
CA MET A 161 7.91 17.00 5.50
C MET A 161 8.03 15.94 6.60
N ALA A 162 7.03 15.81 7.47
CA ALA A 162 7.01 14.80 8.52
C ALA A 162 7.09 13.37 7.95
N ARG A 163 6.35 13.08 6.87
CA ARG A 163 6.44 11.78 6.18
C ARG A 163 7.82 11.52 5.61
N ARG A 164 8.45 12.52 4.98
CA ARG A 164 9.81 12.39 4.44
C ARG A 164 10.83 12.12 5.55
N GLN A 165 10.73 12.83 6.67
CA GLN A 165 11.61 12.60 7.82
C GLN A 165 11.43 11.19 8.38
N MET A 166 10.19 10.74 8.57
CA MET A 166 9.90 9.39 9.06
C MET A 166 10.45 8.31 8.12
N ARG A 167 10.26 8.46 6.81
CA ARG A 167 10.86 7.56 5.80
C ARG A 167 12.38 7.50 5.94
N GLY A 168 13.06 8.65 6.02
CA GLY A 168 14.50 8.72 6.23
C GLY A 168 14.98 8.02 7.51
N MET A 169 14.25 8.18 8.62
CA MET A 169 14.55 7.48 9.86
C MET A 169 14.42 5.95 9.72
N ILE A 170 13.36 5.47 9.06
CA ILE A 170 13.14 4.05 8.83
C ILE A 170 14.20 3.47 7.89
N SER A 171 14.49 4.15 6.77
CA SER A 171 15.51 3.73 5.81
C SER A 171 16.90 3.63 6.40
N ARG A 172 17.21 4.46 7.40
CA ARG A 172 18.48 4.39 8.12
C ARG A 172 18.61 3.12 8.96
N VAL A 173 17.50 2.54 9.44
CA VAL A 173 17.51 1.37 10.33
C VAL A 173 17.35 0.07 9.55
N TYR A 174 16.70 0.11 8.38
CA TYR A 174 16.45 -1.08 7.58
C TYR A 174 17.38 -1.19 6.38
N VAL A 175 17.85 -2.41 6.13
CA VAL A 175 18.64 -2.76 4.95
C VAL A 175 17.86 -3.76 4.12
N LYS A 176 17.74 -3.49 2.81
CA LYS A 176 17.13 -4.40 1.83
C LYS A 176 18.22 -5.33 1.29
N ILE A 177 18.06 -6.63 1.51
CA ILE A 177 19.06 -7.65 1.15
C ILE A 177 18.40 -8.67 0.22
N TRP A 178 19.11 -9.08 -0.82
CA TRP A 178 18.68 -10.14 -1.72
C TRP A 178 19.05 -11.51 -1.16
N ASP A 179 18.11 -12.45 -1.12
CA ASP A 179 18.36 -13.85 -0.79
C ASP A 179 18.36 -14.68 -2.07
N ASP A 180 19.53 -15.21 -2.43
CA ASP A 180 19.73 -16.04 -3.62
C ASP A 180 18.96 -17.37 -3.54
N THR A 181 18.73 -17.91 -2.34
CA THR A 181 18.06 -19.20 -2.18
C THR A 181 16.57 -19.13 -2.51
N ARG A 182 15.94 -18.00 -2.20
CA ARG A 182 14.50 -17.77 -2.39
C ARG A 182 14.18 -16.83 -3.54
N ALA A 183 15.19 -16.27 -4.19
CA ALA A 183 15.06 -15.23 -5.21
C ALA A 183 14.11 -14.09 -4.78
N GLN A 184 14.23 -13.66 -3.52
CA GLN A 184 13.41 -12.58 -2.97
C GLN A 184 14.20 -11.68 -2.03
N PHE A 185 13.74 -10.45 -1.86
CA PHE A 185 14.33 -9.53 -0.88
C PHE A 185 13.80 -9.82 0.52
N TYR A 186 14.69 -9.67 1.51
CA TYR A 186 14.33 -9.53 2.91
C TYR A 186 14.85 -8.22 3.49
N PHE A 187 14.29 -7.82 4.61
CA PHE A 187 14.58 -6.56 5.27
C PHE A 187 15.20 -6.84 6.64
N TYR A 188 16.44 -6.42 6.80
CA TYR A 188 17.18 -6.57 8.04
C TYR A 188 17.13 -5.28 8.86
N ASN A 189 16.68 -5.36 10.10
CA ASN A 189 16.71 -4.24 11.02
C ASN A 189 18.06 -4.19 11.75
N THR A 190 18.84 -3.14 11.52
CA THR A 190 20.18 -3.02 12.11
C THR A 190 20.17 -2.71 13.60
N SER A 191 19.07 -2.19 14.14
CA SER A 191 18.95 -1.86 15.56
C SER A 191 18.54 -3.08 16.38
N THR A 192 17.47 -3.77 15.98
CA THR A 192 16.96 -4.97 16.69
C THR A 192 17.67 -6.25 16.27
N LYS A 193 18.46 -6.23 15.20
CA LYS A 193 19.14 -7.39 14.61
C LYS A 193 18.18 -8.49 14.15
N THR A 194 16.95 -8.13 13.80
CA THR A 194 15.92 -9.07 13.33
C THR A 194 15.71 -9.00 11.82
N VAL A 195 15.32 -10.13 11.24
CA VAL A 195 14.98 -10.25 9.81
C VAL A 195 13.45 -10.25 9.66
N SER A 196 12.96 -9.47 8.70
CA SER A 196 11.57 -9.47 8.27
C SER A 196 11.48 -9.72 6.76
N TRP A 197 10.55 -10.57 6.38
CA TRP A 197 10.21 -10.79 4.96
C TRP A 197 9.19 -9.79 4.44
N ALA A 198 8.43 -9.16 5.34
CA ALA A 198 7.52 -8.08 5.01
C ALA A 198 8.27 -6.74 4.99
N LYS A 199 8.02 -5.94 3.96
CA LYS A 199 8.52 -4.57 3.87
C LYS A 199 8.08 -3.74 5.09
N PRO A 200 8.96 -2.93 5.69
CA PRO A 200 8.57 -2.05 6.78
C PRO A 200 7.42 -1.13 6.37
N LYS A 201 6.52 -0.84 7.31
CA LYS A 201 5.40 0.07 7.04
C LYS A 201 5.93 1.49 6.85
N TRP A 202 5.24 2.30 6.04
CA TRP A 202 5.53 3.73 5.82
C TRP A 202 6.85 4.06 5.11
N VAL A 203 7.47 3.09 4.43
CA VAL A 203 8.66 3.30 3.58
C VAL A 203 8.47 2.60 2.23
N ASP A 204 8.94 3.24 1.16
CA ASP A 204 8.89 2.68 -0.18
C ASP A 204 10.15 1.85 -0.44
N GLU A 205 10.13 0.99 -1.46
CA GLU A 205 11.30 0.14 -1.71
C GLU A 205 12.51 0.93 -2.20
N ASP A 206 12.26 2.00 -2.95
CA ASP A 206 13.29 2.89 -3.49
C ASP A 206 14.00 3.68 -2.39
N ASP A 207 13.33 3.88 -1.25
CA ASP A 207 13.89 4.54 -0.07
C ASP A 207 14.83 3.61 0.72
N LEU A 208 14.76 2.29 0.50
CA LEU A 208 15.51 1.30 1.29
C LEU A 208 16.89 1.02 0.67
N MET A 209 17.92 1.08 1.50
CA MET A 209 19.31 0.95 1.06
C MET A 209 19.73 -0.51 0.97
N SER A 210 20.62 -0.81 0.02
CA SER A 210 21.37 -2.07 0.00
C SER A 210 22.43 -2.09 1.09
N PRO A 211 23.00 -3.25 1.47
CA PRO A 211 24.06 -3.32 2.48
C PRO A 211 25.23 -2.38 2.20
N ARG A 212 25.65 -2.30 0.94
CA ARG A 212 26.78 -1.46 0.52
C ARG A 212 26.44 0.02 0.66
N THR A 213 25.26 0.43 0.20
CA THR A 213 24.82 1.82 0.29
C THR A 213 24.58 2.24 1.74
N HIS A 214 24.03 1.36 2.57
CA HIS A 214 23.81 1.61 3.99
C HIS A 214 25.12 1.79 4.75
N GLN A 215 26.12 0.94 4.49
CA GLN A 215 27.44 1.07 5.09
C GLN A 215 28.12 2.39 4.69
N ALA A 216 28.04 2.76 3.41
CA ALA A 216 28.56 4.04 2.92
C ALA A 216 27.86 5.23 3.58
N PHE A 217 26.53 5.18 3.73
CA PHE A 217 25.74 6.20 4.42
C PHE A 217 26.19 6.39 5.88
N LEU A 218 26.35 5.30 6.63
CA LEU A 218 26.81 5.37 8.02
C LEU A 218 28.25 5.90 8.15
N LEU A 219 29.11 5.60 7.18
CA LEU A 219 30.47 6.15 7.14
C LEU A 219 30.43 7.65 6.86
N GLN A 220 29.63 8.08 5.89
CA GLN A 220 29.46 9.50 5.58
C GLN A 220 28.94 10.27 6.79
N GLU A 221 27.93 9.75 7.48
CA GLU A 221 27.39 10.38 8.68
C GLU A 221 28.45 10.53 9.78
N LYS A 222 29.33 9.53 9.97
CA LYS A 222 30.45 9.63 10.91
C LYS A 222 31.43 10.71 10.50
N VAL A 223 31.71 10.84 9.20
CA VAL A 223 32.59 11.89 8.67
C VAL A 223 31.97 13.27 8.89
N ASP A 224 30.68 13.44 8.59
CA ASP A 224 29.97 14.70 8.77
C ASP A 224 29.89 15.09 10.25
N ALA A 225 29.69 14.12 11.14
CA ALA A 225 29.72 14.35 12.60
C ALA A 225 31.10 14.80 13.10
N ILE A 226 32.19 14.30 12.50
CA ILE A 226 33.54 14.77 12.82
C ILE A 226 33.79 16.17 12.24
N ARG A 227 33.35 16.42 11.00
CA ARG A 227 33.55 17.69 10.30
C ARG A 227 32.80 18.84 10.95
N ASN A 228 31.55 18.59 11.35
CA ASN A 228 30.67 19.59 11.95
C ASN A 228 30.67 19.55 13.48
N GLY A 229 31.45 18.64 14.08
CA GLY A 229 31.55 18.48 15.52
C GLY A 229 32.43 19.54 16.19
N PRO A 230 32.39 19.63 17.53
CA PRO A 230 33.26 20.54 18.26
C PRO A 230 34.74 20.14 18.09
N PRO A 231 35.68 21.10 18.14
CA PRO A 231 37.11 20.83 17.93
C PRO A 231 37.68 19.73 18.84
N ASP A 232 37.21 19.66 20.10
CA ASP A 232 37.64 18.64 21.05
C ASP A 232 37.29 17.21 20.59
N ALA A 233 36.11 17.01 20.00
CA ALA A 233 35.72 15.70 19.45
C ALA A 233 36.65 15.26 18.31
N ALA A 234 37.11 16.21 17.47
CA ALA A 234 38.06 15.93 16.41
C ALA A 234 39.45 15.57 16.97
N VAL A 235 39.91 16.26 18.02
CA VAL A 235 41.17 15.95 18.72
C VAL A 235 41.11 14.55 19.33
N GLN A 236 40.04 14.20 20.05
CA GLN A 236 39.85 12.87 20.62
C GLN A 236 39.85 11.77 19.55
N TYR A 237 39.23 12.04 18.39
CA TYR A 237 39.24 11.13 17.24
C TYR A 237 40.67 10.89 16.71
N LEU A 238 41.45 11.95 16.50
CA LEU A 238 42.84 11.87 16.06
C LEU A 238 43.72 11.14 17.09
N GLN A 239 43.58 11.46 18.37
CA GLN A 239 44.29 10.76 19.44
C GLN A 239 43.99 9.27 19.44
N ARG A 240 42.71 8.87 19.27
CA ARG A 240 42.31 7.47 19.17
C ARG A 240 42.96 6.76 17.97
N LEU A 241 43.05 7.44 16.82
CA LEU A 241 43.72 6.90 15.64
C LEU A 241 45.23 6.66 15.88
N ILE A 242 45.91 7.62 16.50
CA ILE A 242 47.34 7.52 16.83
C ILE A 242 47.58 6.41 17.85
N ARG A 243 46.81 6.37 18.94
CA ARG A 243 46.89 5.30 19.96
C ARG A 243 46.65 3.92 19.34
N ARG A 244 45.67 3.79 18.44
CA ARG A 244 45.41 2.53 17.71
C ARG A 244 46.59 2.13 16.81
N ARG A 245 47.19 3.09 16.10
CA ARG A 245 48.37 2.84 15.24
C ARG A 245 49.57 2.39 16.07
N GLN A 246 49.82 3.05 17.20
CA GLN A 246 50.89 2.69 18.13
C GLN A 246 50.68 1.29 18.73
N ALA A 247 49.46 1.00 19.21
CA ALA A 247 49.12 -0.32 19.75
C ALA A 247 49.31 -1.43 18.71
N ARG A 248 48.87 -1.20 17.45
CA ARG A 248 49.10 -2.15 16.35
C ARG A 248 50.57 -2.38 16.05
N ARG A 249 51.39 -1.32 16.00
CA ARG A 249 52.85 -1.47 15.81
C ARG A 249 53.49 -2.27 16.94
N ARG A 250 53.11 -2.00 18.19
CA ARG A 250 53.61 -2.76 19.35
C ARG A 250 53.21 -4.24 19.24
N LEU A 251 51.96 -4.53 18.89
CA LEU A 251 51.51 -5.90 18.65
C LEU A 251 52.30 -6.57 17.52
N GLN A 252 52.56 -5.87 16.42
CA GLN A 252 53.37 -6.39 15.31
C GLN A 252 54.78 -6.79 15.75
N VAL A 253 55.44 -5.94 16.54
CA VAL A 253 56.77 -6.24 17.11
C VAL A 253 56.69 -7.47 18.02
N MET A 254 55.73 -7.51 18.95
CA MET A 254 55.54 -8.68 19.82
C MET A 254 55.23 -9.96 19.03
N LEU A 255 54.44 -9.88 17.97
CA LEU A 255 54.11 -11.02 17.11
C LEU A 255 55.33 -11.51 16.33
N ALA A 256 56.18 -10.61 15.83
CA ALA A 256 57.44 -10.99 15.18
C ALA A 256 58.45 -11.62 16.14
N GLU A 257 58.44 -11.22 17.41
CA GLU A 257 59.24 -11.85 18.47
C GLU A 257 58.71 -13.25 18.84
N VAL A 258 57.39 -13.45 18.85
CA VAL A 258 56.76 -14.71 19.27
C VAL A 258 56.70 -15.74 18.14
N TYR A 259 56.44 -15.31 16.90
CA TYR A 259 56.30 -16.20 15.76
C TYR A 259 57.53 -16.15 14.86
N GLU A 260 57.92 -17.30 14.35
CA GLU A 260 58.88 -17.43 13.26
C GLU A 260 58.21 -18.07 12.05
N MET A 261 58.63 -17.67 10.86
CA MET A 261 58.15 -18.21 9.60
C MET A 261 59.20 -19.18 9.07
N VAL A 262 58.85 -20.47 8.99
CA VAL A 262 59.76 -21.55 8.61
C VAL A 262 59.25 -22.16 7.31
N LEU A 263 60.17 -22.42 6.37
CA LEU A 263 59.85 -23.12 5.13
C LEU A 263 59.83 -24.62 5.40
N ASP A 264 58.74 -25.28 5.04
CA ASP A 264 58.70 -26.74 4.99
C ASP A 264 59.30 -27.23 3.66
N GLU A 265 60.42 -27.96 3.73
CA GLU A 265 61.13 -28.47 2.55
C GLU A 265 60.34 -29.53 1.77
N ALA A 266 59.40 -30.23 2.41
CA ALA A 266 58.61 -31.26 1.76
C ALA A 266 57.46 -30.69 0.91
N THR A 267 56.84 -29.60 1.36
CA THR A 267 55.69 -28.97 0.69
C THR A 267 56.06 -27.69 -0.06
N GLY A 268 57.18 -27.06 0.28
CA GLY A 268 57.57 -25.73 -0.21
C GLY A 268 56.73 -24.58 0.36
N GLU A 269 55.86 -24.85 1.34
CA GLU A 269 55.02 -23.84 1.98
C GLU A 269 55.63 -23.32 3.28
N TYR A 270 55.26 -22.10 3.67
CA TYR A 270 55.69 -21.51 4.94
C TYR A 270 54.68 -21.82 6.04
N PHE A 271 55.15 -22.33 7.17
CA PHE A 271 54.37 -22.42 8.41
C PHE A 271 54.86 -21.41 9.46
N TYR A 272 53.96 -21.05 10.36
CA TYR A 272 54.24 -20.14 11.47
C TYR A 272 54.39 -20.94 12.75
N HIS A 273 55.59 -20.94 13.32
CA HIS A 273 55.89 -21.60 14.59
C HIS A 273 55.88 -20.58 15.73
N ASN A 274 55.17 -20.89 16.81
CA ASN A 274 55.13 -20.06 18.01
C ASN A 274 56.22 -20.48 18.99
N LYS A 275 57.25 -19.64 19.13
CA LYS A 275 58.42 -19.89 19.98
C LYS A 275 58.10 -20.04 21.47
N LYS A 276 56.95 -19.54 21.95
CA LYS A 276 56.58 -19.61 23.38
C LYS A 276 55.77 -20.85 23.74
N THR A 277 54.94 -21.35 22.82
CA THR A 277 54.04 -22.48 23.08
C THR A 277 54.45 -23.75 22.35
N GLY A 278 55.35 -23.66 21.37
CA GLY A 278 55.73 -24.78 20.49
C GLY A 278 54.67 -25.13 19.44
N ASN A 279 53.55 -24.42 19.39
CA ASN A 279 52.47 -24.72 18.46
C ASN A 279 52.80 -24.24 17.04
N VAL A 280 52.39 -25.03 16.05
CA VAL A 280 52.55 -24.75 14.63
C VAL A 280 51.20 -24.41 14.00
N THR A 281 51.16 -23.36 13.19
CA THR A 281 49.99 -22.93 12.42
C THR A 281 50.36 -22.66 10.97
N TRP A 282 49.61 -23.27 10.05
CA TRP A 282 49.74 -23.05 8.60
C TRP A 282 49.01 -21.78 8.13
N THR A 283 48.09 -21.27 8.96
CA THR A 283 47.41 -20.01 8.72
C THR A 283 48.20 -18.86 9.32
N LYS A 284 48.42 -17.80 8.52
CA LYS A 284 49.14 -16.61 8.96
C LYS A 284 48.44 -15.96 10.16
N PRO A 285 49.13 -15.80 11.31
CA PRO A 285 48.57 -15.10 12.45
C PRO A 285 48.16 -13.66 12.07
N PRO A 286 47.00 -13.17 12.57
CA PRO A 286 46.55 -11.81 12.27
C PRO A 286 47.60 -10.76 12.63
N LEU A 287 47.72 -9.72 11.80
CA LEU A 287 48.61 -8.56 11.97
C LEU A 287 50.11 -8.77 11.67
N ILE A 288 50.60 -10.00 11.43
CA ILE A 288 51.95 -10.20 10.88
C ILE A 288 51.98 -9.68 9.44
N GLN A 289 52.81 -8.68 9.13
CA GLN A 289 52.97 -8.18 7.76
C GLN A 289 53.93 -9.07 6.95
N LYS A 290 53.97 -8.88 5.62
CA LYS A 290 55.06 -9.40 4.78
C LYS A 290 56.26 -8.47 4.96
#